data_AF-A0A212J7R4-F1
#
_entry.id   AF-A0A212J7R4-F1
#
_cell.length_a   1.000
_cell.length_b   1.000
_cell.length_c   1.000
_cell.angle_alpha   90.00
_cell.angle_beta   90.00
_cell.angle_gamma   90.00
#
_symmetry.space_group_name_H-M   'P 1'
#
loop_
_entity.id
_entity.type
_entity.pdbx_description
1 polymer ?
#
loop_
_entity_poly.entity_id
_entity_poly.type
_entity_poly.pdbx_seq_one_letter_code
_entity_poly.pdbx_strand_id
1 'polypeptide(L)'
;MYKQRHQKGFYWDEVGAGIREIGVLEMEIFIYNQHLVMVVEASLDFDWEKSFEKLSEMPIQIKWEEYMAMFQDADSKASSSEKWQRMERIFQLP
;
A
#
# COMPACT_ATOMS: atom_id res chain seq x y z
N MET A 1 6.30 10.33 12.24
CA MET A 1 6.91 10.56 10.92
C MET A 1 6.14 9.86 9.80
N TYR A 2 5.87 8.55 9.88
CA TYR A 2 5.08 7.81 8.87
C TYR A 2 3.74 8.48 8.48
N LYS A 3 2.94 8.89 9.49
CA LYS A 3 1.67 9.61 9.28
C LYS A 3 1.84 10.87 8.42
N GLN A 4 2.89 11.65 8.68
CA GLN A 4 3.16 12.90 7.95
C GLN A 4 3.52 12.62 6.49
N ARG A 5 4.24 11.52 6.20
CA ARG A 5 4.60 11.15 4.81
C ARG A 5 3.40 10.76 3.97
N HIS A 6 2.32 10.31 4.60
CA HIS A 6 1.05 10.01 3.94
C HIS A 6 0.05 11.19 3.95
N GLN A 7 0.43 12.37 4.45
CA GLN A 7 -0.42 13.57 4.39
C GLN A 7 -0.26 14.29 3.04
N LYS A 8 -1.31 15.05 2.68
CA LYS A 8 -1.32 15.91 1.49
C LYS A 8 -0.10 16.83 1.47
N GLY A 9 0.60 16.88 0.34
CA GLY A 9 1.82 17.66 0.15
C GLY A 9 3.13 16.96 0.54
N PHE A 10 3.06 15.81 1.22
CA PHE A 10 4.23 14.94 1.45
C PHE A 10 4.17 13.65 0.64
N TYR A 11 2.96 13.13 0.46
CA TYR A 11 2.71 12.02 -0.46
C TYR A 11 2.99 12.43 -1.91
N TRP A 12 3.47 11.48 -2.72
CA TRP A 12 3.80 11.70 -4.13
C TRP A 12 2.62 11.31 -5.01
N ASP A 13 2.06 12.26 -5.77
CA ASP A 13 0.87 12.03 -6.58
C ASP A 13 1.09 10.92 -7.64
N GLU A 14 2.32 10.75 -8.11
CA GLU A 14 2.72 9.71 -9.06
C GLU A 14 2.63 8.29 -8.46
N VAL A 15 2.87 8.15 -7.16
CA VAL A 15 2.63 6.88 -6.44
C VAL A 15 1.13 6.56 -6.47
N GLY A 16 0.29 7.59 -6.33
CA GLY A 16 -1.17 7.43 -6.36
C GLY A 16 -1.69 7.08 -7.72
N ALA A 17 -1.09 7.66 -8.76
CA ALA A 17 -1.36 7.29 -10.13
C ALA A 17 -1.01 5.82 -10.41
N GLY A 18 0.16 5.34 -9.97
CA GLY A 18 0.56 3.93 -10.12
C GLY A 18 -0.37 2.95 -9.40
N ILE A 19 -0.76 3.27 -8.16
CA ILE A 19 -1.75 2.49 -7.40
C ILE A 19 -3.10 2.42 -8.13
N ARG A 20 -3.58 3.54 -8.67
CA ARG A 20 -4.82 3.54 -9.46
C ARG A 20 -4.70 2.76 -10.77
N GLU A 21 -3.53 2.79 -11.42
CA GLU A 21 -3.28 2.07 -12.67
C GLU A 21 -3.42 0.55 -12.53
N ILE A 22 -3.12 -0.01 -11.34
CA ILE A 22 -3.26 -1.44 -11.08
C ILE A 22 -4.69 -1.86 -10.68
N GLY A 23 -5.65 -0.93 -10.63
CA GLY A 23 -7.06 -1.22 -10.36
C GLY A 23 -7.52 -0.99 -8.92
N VAL A 24 -6.72 -0.30 -8.09
CA VAL A 24 -7.13 0.16 -6.76
C VAL A 24 -7.98 1.43 -6.89
N LEU A 25 -9.19 1.38 -6.35
CA LEU A 25 -10.17 2.48 -6.37
C LEU A 25 -9.98 3.39 -5.16
N GLU A 26 -9.89 2.79 -3.98
CA GLU A 26 -9.65 3.45 -2.70
C GLU A 26 -8.61 2.68 -1.88
N MET A 27 -7.81 3.41 -1.11
CA MET A 27 -6.81 2.84 -0.21
C MET A 27 -6.75 3.68 1.07
N GLU A 28 -6.94 3.01 2.19
CA GLU A 28 -6.85 3.61 3.52
C GLU A 28 -5.81 2.87 4.34
N ILE A 29 -5.01 3.61 5.12
CA ILE A 29 -4.06 3.03 6.07
C ILE A 29 -4.40 3.54 7.47
N PHE A 30 -4.77 2.60 8.34
CA PHE A 30 -4.98 2.81 9.75
C PHE A 30 -3.72 2.41 10.52
N ILE A 31 -3.45 3.10 11.62
CA ILE A 31 -2.32 2.80 12.49
C ILE A 31 -2.73 2.79 13.96
N TYR A 32 -2.37 1.72 14.66
CA TYR A 32 -2.48 1.62 16.12
C TYR A 32 -1.11 1.22 16.69
N ASN A 33 -0.50 2.10 17.47
CA ASN A 33 0.90 1.98 17.92
C ASN A 33 1.85 1.76 16.72
N GLN A 34 2.34 0.53 16.54
CA GLN A 34 3.26 0.13 15.46
C GLN A 34 2.58 -0.76 14.41
N HIS A 35 1.30 -1.07 14.58
CA HIS A 35 0.55 -1.94 13.67
C HIS A 35 -0.17 -1.10 12.61
N LEU A 36 0.10 -1.41 11.35
CA LEU A 36 -0.57 -0.84 10.19
C LEU A 36 -1.65 -1.80 9.70
N VAL A 37 -2.81 -1.26 9.34
CA VAL A 37 -3.89 -1.97 8.67
C VAL A 37 -4.22 -1.20 7.40
N MET A 38 -4.07 -1.84 6.24
CA MET A 38 -4.45 -1.26 4.96
C MET A 38 -5.77 -1.87 4.50
N VAL A 39 -6.73 -1.02 4.17
CA VAL A 39 -7.99 -1.41 3.53
C VAL A 39 -7.94 -0.91 2.09
N VAL A 40 -8.22 -1.80 1.15
CA VAL A 40 -8.15 -1.51 -0.29
C VAL A 40 -9.48 -1.88 -0.91
N GLU A 41 -10.11 -0.92 -1.58
CA GLU A 41 -11.20 -1.17 -2.51
C GLU A 41 -10.60 -1.28 -3.91
N ALA A 42 -10.94 -2.37 -4.62
CA ALA A 42 -10.40 -2.65 -5.95
C ALA A 42 -11.53 -3.03 -6.91
N SER A 43 -11.23 -2.98 -8.22
CA SER A 43 -12.18 -3.40 -9.25
C SER A 43 -12.54 -4.90 -9.15
N LEU A 44 -13.67 -5.29 -9.75
CA LEU A 44 -14.17 -6.67 -9.70
C LEU A 44 -13.20 -7.70 -10.30
N ASP A 45 -12.40 -7.29 -11.29
CA ASP A 45 -11.44 -8.15 -11.98
C ASP A 45 -10.03 -8.08 -11.36
N PHE A 46 -9.90 -7.53 -10.14
CA PHE A 46 -8.60 -7.31 -9.51
C PHE A 46 -7.95 -8.62 -9.04
N ASP A 47 -6.80 -8.95 -9.65
CA ASP A 47 -5.93 -10.04 -9.22
C ASP A 47 -4.86 -9.48 -8.29
N TRP A 48 -4.96 -9.81 -7.00
CA TRP A 48 -4.09 -9.22 -5.97
C TRP A 48 -2.60 -9.47 -6.23
N GLU A 49 -2.22 -10.71 -6.57
CA GLU A 49 -0.82 -11.07 -6.77
C GLU A 49 -0.27 -10.35 -8.00
N LYS A 50 -0.95 -10.45 -9.14
CA LYS A 50 -0.48 -9.83 -10.39
C LYS A 50 -0.46 -8.31 -10.32
N SER A 51 -1.48 -7.69 -9.73
CA SER A 51 -1.57 -6.24 -9.65
C SER A 51 -0.48 -5.64 -8.76
N PHE A 52 -0.23 -6.24 -7.59
CA PHE A 52 0.83 -5.75 -6.70
C PHE A 52 2.24 -6.15 -7.17
N GLU A 53 2.41 -7.26 -7.90
CA GLU A 53 3.65 -7.58 -8.61
C GLU A 53 3.97 -6.50 -9.64
N LYS A 54 3.01 -6.17 -10.53
CA LYS A 54 3.15 -5.07 -11.51
C LYS A 54 3.47 -3.74 -10.82
N LEU A 55 2.80 -3.42 -9.71
CA LEU A 55 3.07 -2.20 -8.96
C LEU A 55 4.50 -2.16 -8.41
N SER A 56 5.00 -3.29 -7.89
CA SER A 56 6.34 -3.39 -7.31
C SER A 56 7.46 -3.16 -8.32
N GLU A 57 7.21 -3.38 -9.62
CA GLU A 57 8.16 -3.14 -10.70
C GLU A 57 8.19 -1.67 -11.14
N MET A 58 7.20 -0.86 -10.75
CA MET A 58 7.14 0.55 -11.16
C MET A 58 8.28 1.35 -10.51
N PRO A 59 9.12 2.07 -11.29
CA PRO A 59 10.27 2.78 -10.73
C PRO A 59 9.92 3.80 -9.64
N ILE A 60 8.73 4.42 -9.72
CA ILE A 60 8.27 5.36 -8.69
C ILE A 60 7.82 4.63 -7.41
N GLN A 61 7.20 3.46 -7.54
CA GLN A 61 6.81 2.64 -6.39
C GLN A 61 8.05 2.14 -5.65
N ILE A 62 9.07 1.66 -6.37
CA ILE A 62 10.33 1.19 -5.75
C ILE A 62 10.92 2.28 -4.85
N LYS A 63 11.04 3.51 -5.36
CA LYS A 63 11.55 4.66 -4.58
C LYS A 63 10.68 4.99 -3.38
N TRP A 64 9.36 4.90 -3.54
CA TRP A 64 8.42 5.13 -2.46
C TRP A 64 8.55 4.07 -1.36
N GLU A 65 8.65 2.79 -1.74
CA GLU A 65 8.83 1.67 -0.82
C GLU A 65 10.17 1.74 -0.06
N GLU A 66 11.26 2.07 -0.74
CA GLU A 66 12.57 2.30 -0.11
C GLU A 66 12.50 3.43 0.94
N TYR A 67 11.78 4.50 0.60
CA TYR A 67 11.59 5.62 1.52
C TYR A 67 10.68 5.25 2.71
N MET A 68 9.62 4.47 2.48
CA MET A 68 8.70 4.04 3.53
C MET A 68 9.32 3.01 4.48
N ALA A 69 10.22 2.16 3.98
CA ALA A 69 10.95 1.19 4.80
C ALA A 69 11.80 1.85 5.91
N MET A 70 12.18 3.12 5.76
CA MET A 70 12.85 3.86 6.84
C MET A 70 11.96 4.09 8.08
N PHE A 71 10.64 3.92 7.92
CA PHE A 71 9.64 4.18 8.96
C PHE A 71 8.85 2.95 9.38
N GLN A 72 9.00 1.85 8.66
CA GLN A 72 8.33 0.57 8.93
C GLN A 72 9.37 -0.42 9.45
N ASP A 73 8.97 -1.29 10.38
CA ASP A 73 9.82 -2.39 10.83
C ASP A 73 9.74 -3.55 9.81
N ALA A 74 10.21 -3.28 8.60
CA ALA A 74 10.20 -4.21 7.48
C ALA A 74 11.44 -3.98 6.59
N ASP A 75 12.00 -5.06 6.05
CA ASP A 75 13.11 -4.97 5.11
C ASP A 75 12.67 -4.14 3.89
N SER A 76 13.51 -3.20 3.44
CA SER A 76 13.23 -2.40 2.24
C SER A 76 13.09 -3.27 0.98
N LYS A 77 13.68 -4.45 0.99
CA LYS A 77 13.62 -5.45 -0.08
C LYS A 77 12.54 -6.51 0.12
N ALA A 78 11.84 -6.52 1.24
CA ALA A 78 10.72 -7.43 1.44
C ALA A 78 9.65 -7.15 0.37
N SER A 79 9.14 -8.21 -0.25
CA SER A 79 8.00 -8.14 -1.13
C SER A 79 6.78 -7.55 -0.39
N SER A 80 5.85 -6.95 -1.14
CA SER A 80 4.59 -6.47 -0.55
C SER A 80 3.87 -7.55 0.26
N SER A 81 3.95 -8.83 -0.16
CA SER A 81 3.40 -10.00 0.55
C SER A 81 4.14 -10.37 1.84
N GLU A 82 5.43 -10.06 1.95
CA GLU A 82 6.20 -10.24 3.19
C GLU A 82 5.97 -9.07 4.16
N LYS A 83 5.74 -7.86 3.64
CA LYS A 83 5.42 -6.67 4.45
C LYS A 83 3.98 -6.65 4.96
N TRP A 84 3.03 -7.11 4.13
CA TRP A 84 1.60 -7.04 4.42
C TRP A 84 0.99 -8.43 4.47
N GLN A 85 0.46 -8.79 5.63
CA GLN A 85 -0.29 -10.03 5.79
C GLN A 85 -1.76 -9.82 5.38
N ARG A 86 -2.26 -10.64 4.45
CA ARG A 86 -3.67 -10.62 4.06
C ARG A 86 -4.55 -11.05 5.23
N MET A 87 -5.59 -10.26 5.48
CA MET A 87 -6.59 -10.51 6.53
C MET A 87 -7.92 -10.94 5.91
N GLU A 88 -8.64 -11.82 6.59
CA GLU A 88 -10.01 -12.19 6.24
C GLU A 88 -10.99 -11.21 6.87
N ARG A 89 -11.88 -10.63 6.05
CA ARG A 89 -12.96 -9.77 6.55
C ARG A 89 -14.10 -10.65 7.06
N ILE A 90 -14.35 -10.62 8.37
CA ILE A 90 -15.38 -11.44 9.01
C ILE A 90 -16.75 -10.74 9.17
N PHE A 91 -16.82 -9.42 8.98
CA PHE A 91 -18.04 -8.64 9.17
C PHE A 91 -18.02 -7.34 8.34
N GLN A 92 -19.18 -6.91 7.84
CA GLN A 92 -19.43 -5.58 7.27
C GLN A 92 -20.89 -5.20 7.56
N LEU A 93 -21.13 -3.99 8.06
CA LEU A 93 -22.48 -3.42 8.16
C LEU A 93 -22.72 -2.53 6.91
N PRO A 94 -23.83 -2.70 6.18
CA PRO A 94 -24.22 -1.81 5.08
C PRO A 94 -24.58 -0.38 5.53
#